data_AF-G9ZJW6-F1
#
_entry.id   AF-G9ZJW6-F1
#
_cell.length_a   1.000
_cell.length_b   1.000
_cell.length_c   1.000
_cell.angle_alpha   90.00
_cell.angle_beta   90.00
_cell.angle_gamma   90.00
#
_symmetry.space_group_name_H-M   'P 1'
#
loop_
_entity.id
_entity.type
_entity.pdbx_description
1 polymer ?
#
loop_
_entity_poly.entity_id
_entity_poly.type
_entity_poly.pdbx_seq_one_letter_code
_entity_poly.pdbx_strand_id
1 'polypeptide(L)' 'MKIQVACAQFQPLLGRTTFNLRAMARWVNRIKSEHFETQLIIFPELSISGYECGNEFTA' A
#
# COMPACT_ATOMS: atom_id res chain seq x y z
N MET A 1 -21.48 -4.17 -15.97
CA MET A 1 -21.22 -4.13 -14.51
C MET A 1 -20.16 -3.06 -14.27
N LYS A 2 -20.39 -2.10 -13.35
CA LYS A 2 -19.43 -1.05 -13.01
C LYS A 2 -18.84 -1.37 -11.64
N ILE A 3 -17.53 -1.24 -11.49
CA ILE A 3 -16.83 -1.39 -10.21
C ILE A 3 -16.06 -0.11 -9.88
N GLN A 4 -15.93 0.20 -8.59
CA GLN A 4 -15.09 1.29 -8.11
C GLN A 4 -13.75 0.72 -7.64
N VAL A 5 -12.66 1.33 -8.10
CA VAL A 5 -11.28 0.92 -7.79
C VAL A 5 -10.48 2.14 -7.34
N ALA A 6 -9.42 1.92 -6.56
CA ALA A 6 -8.51 2.96 -6.11
C ALA A 6 -7.04 2.52 -6.27
N CYS A 7 -6.17 3.47 -6.59
CA CYS A 7 -4.72 3.30 -6.57
C CYS A 7 -4.15 4.21 -5.47
N ALA A 8 -3.44 3.63 -4.50
CA ALA A 8 -2.88 4.37 -3.37
C ALA A 8 -1.37 4.54 -3.53
N GLN A 9 -0.90 5.74 -3.85
CA GLN A 9 0.53 6.05 -3.87
C GLN A 9 1.01 6.44 -2.47
N PHE A 10 2.08 5.82 -1.98
CA PHE A 10 2.77 6.23 -0.76
C PHE A 10 4.26 5.90 -0.86
N GLN A 11 5.05 6.47 0.06
CA GLN A 11 6.48 6.20 0.17
C GLN A 11 6.72 5.16 1.27
N PRO A 12 7.07 3.90 0.95
CA PRO A 12 7.52 2.94 1.93
C PRO A 12 8.84 3.39 2.57
N LEU A 13 9.03 3.09 3.84
CA LEU A 13 10.32 3.17 4.50
C LEU A 13 11.06 1.83 4.29
N LEU A 14 12.28 1.91 3.75
CA LEU A 14 13.09 0.74 3.40
C LEU A 14 13.30 -0.18 4.60
N GLY A 15 13.00 -1.47 4.44
CA GLY A 15 13.16 -2.51 5.47
C GLY A 15 12.21 -2.40 6.67
N ARG A 16 11.35 -1.37 6.74
CA ARG A 16 10.47 -1.12 7.89
C ARG A 16 9.06 -1.69 7.67
N THR A 17 8.95 -3.01 7.58
CA THR A 17 7.70 -3.73 7.32
C THR A 17 6.51 -3.30 8.18
N THR A 18 6.66 -3.25 9.50
CA THR A 18 5.56 -2.86 10.40
C THR A 18 5.11 -1.41 10.17
N PHE A 19 6.03 -0.50 9.86
CA PHE A 19 5.68 0.88 9.54
C PHE A 19 4.88 0.96 8.23
N ASN A 20 5.34 0.24 7.20
CA ASN A 20 4.72 0.22 5.88
C ASN A 20 3.31 -0.39 5.93
N LEU A 21 3.13 -1.51 6.66
CA LEU A 21 1.80 -2.10 6.88
C LEU A 21 0.84 -1.13 7.58
N ARG A 22 1.31 -0.37 8.58
CA ARG A 22 0.51 0.68 9.22
C ARG A 22 0.15 1.80 8.25
N ALA A 23 1.04 2.18 7.34
CA ALA A 23 0.76 3.17 6.31
C ALA A 23 -0.29 2.66 5.30
N MET A 24 -0.15 1.43 4.82
CA MET A 24 -1.13 0.78 3.94
C MET A 24 -2.51 0.70 4.61
N ALA A 25 -2.58 0.32 5.89
CA ALA A 25 -3.84 0.26 6.64
C ALA A 25 -4.52 1.64 6.75
N ARG A 26 -3.76 2.73 6.95
CA ARG A 26 -4.31 4.10 6.94
C ARG A 26 -4.90 4.45 5.58
N TRP A 27 -4.27 4.05 4.48
CA TRP A 27 -4.81 4.26 3.14
C TRP A 27 -6.10 3.48 2.90
N VAL A 28 -6.15 2.20 3.29
CA VAL A 28 -7.38 1.40 3.20
C VAL A 28 -8.52 2.06 3.97
N ASN A 29 -8.28 2.45 5.22
CA ASN A 29 -9.29 3.10 6.06
C ASN A 29 -9.80 4.41 5.44
N ARG A 30 -8.89 5.26 4.96
CA ARG A 30 -9.24 6.53 4.30
C ARG A 30 -10.09 6.30 3.05
N ILE A 31 -9.65 5.40 2.17
CA ILE A 31 -10.36 5.08 0.93
C ILE A 31 -11.75 4.54 1.25
N LYS A 32 -11.88 3.63 2.22
CA LYS A 32 -13.19 3.07 2.61
C LYS A 32 -14.08 4.08 3.34
N SER A 33 -13.52 5.08 4.02
CA SER A 33 -14.31 6.17 4.62
C SER A 33 -14.82 7.18 3.58
N GLU A 34 -14.02 7.49 2.56
CA GLU A 34 -14.38 8.48 1.51
C GLU A 34 -15.19 7.82 0.37
N HIS A 35 -14.91 6.55 0.07
CA HIS A 35 -15.44 5.78 -1.06
C HIS A 35 -15.76 4.33 -0.64
N PHE A 36 -16.78 4.17 0.20
CA PHE A 36 -17.17 2.89 0.79
C PHE A 36 -17.43 1.77 -0.22
N GLU A 37 -17.87 2.07 -1.44
CA GLU A 37 -18.14 1.08 -2.50
C GLU A 37 -16.89 0.60 -3.25
N THR A 38 -15.68 1.05 -2.86
CA THR A 38 -14.43 0.58 -3.48
C THR A 38 -14.23 -0.92 -3.26
N GLN A 39 -14.04 -1.64 -4.38
CA GLN A 39 -13.93 -3.11 -4.44
C GLN A 39 -12.49 -3.60 -4.65
N LEU A 40 -11.59 -2.74 -5.15
CA LEU A 40 -10.18 -3.05 -5.34
C LEU A 40 -9.31 -1.85 -4.97
N ILE A 41 -8.28 -2.07 -4.16
CA ILE A 41 -7.26 -1.08 -3.83
C ILE A 41 -5.90 -1.65 -4.24
N ILE A 42 -5.20 -0.92 -5.11
CA ILE A 42 -3.87 -1.29 -5.61
C ILE A 42 -2.82 -0.44 -4.90
N PHE A 43 -1.73 -1.08 -4.47
CA PHE A 43 -0.57 -0.45 -3.88
C PHE A 43 0.66 -0.59 -4.80
N PRO A 44 1.70 0.25 -4.64
CA PRO A 44 2.94 0.15 -5.39
C PRO A 44 3.63 -1.20 -5.20
N GLU A 45 4.48 -1.55 -6.16
CA GLU A 45 5.37 -2.71 -6.07
C GLU A 45 6.22 -2.65 -4.79
N LEU A 46 6.44 -3.82 -4.16
CA LEU A 46 7.23 -3.97 -2.94
C LEU A 46 6.81 -3.03 -1.79
N SER A 47 5.53 -2.63 -1.71
CA SER A 47 5.02 -1.70 -0.69
C SER A 47 5.33 -2.08 0.77
N ILE A 48 5.52 -3.36 1.07
CA ILE A 48 5.77 -3.85 2.43
C ILE A 48 7.23 -3.60 2.85
N SER A 49 8.18 -3.68 1.93
CA SER A 49 9.62 -3.52 2.18
C SER A 49 10.18 -2.19 1.67
N GLY A 50 9.60 -1.64 0.61
CA GLY A 50 10.19 -0.62 -0.26
C GLY A 50 10.87 -1.24 -1.47
N TYR A 51 10.66 -0.65 -2.64
CA TYR A 51 11.24 -1.12 -3.92
C TYR A 51 12.77 -1.07 -3.91
N GLU A 52 13.33 -0.06 -3.26
CA GLU A 52 14.77 0.21 -3.25
C GLU A 52 15.53 -0.52 -2.11
N CYS A 53 14.93 -1.55 -1.48
CA CYS A 53 15.61 -2.32 -0.41
C CYS A 53 16.87 -3.05 -0.93
N GLY A 54 16.97 -3.30 -2.24
CA GLY A 54 18.20 -3.74 -2.90
C GLY A 54 18.83 -4.98 -2.25
N ASN A 55 20.07 -4.84 -1.78
CA ASN A 55 20.86 -5.91 -1.18
C ASN A 55 20.25 -6.46 0.12
N GLU A 56 19.30 -5.78 0.76
CA GLU A 56 18.59 -6.35 1.92
C GLU A 56 17.67 -7.53 1.54
N PHE A 57 17.38 -7.72 0.25
CA PHE A 57 16.62 -8.89 -0.23
C PHE A 57 17.47 -10.13 -0.48
N THR A 58 18.79 -10.01 -0.53
CA THR A 58 19.71 -11.12 -0.75
C THR A 58 20.31 -11.55 0.59
N ALA A 59 19.85 -12.69 1.11
CA ALA A 59 20.39 -13.35 2.30
C ALA A 59 21.75 -14.03 2.00
#